data_AF-A0A235ET07-F1
#
_entry.id   AF-A0A235ET07-F1
#
_cell.length_a   1.000
_cell.length_b   1.000
_cell.length_c   1.000
_cell.angle_alpha   90.00
_cell.angle_beta   90.00
_cell.angle_gamma   90.00
#
_symmetry.space_group_name_H-M   'P 1'
#
loop_
_entity.id
_entity.type
_entity.pdbx_description
1 polymer ?
#
loop_
_entity_poly.entity_id
_entity_poly.type
_entity_poly.pdbx_seq_one_letter_code
_entity_poly.pdbx_strand_id
1 'polypeptide(L)'
;MLTFAAPSAPATQAEAPCPGLAAGGPPATYWPCELLNAFALKMAASGHCVNMSMMLGHRPYALEQLALARGAADGELHHLAAQLQAYFDSPRPG
;
A
#
# COMPACT_ATOMS: atom_id res chain seq x y z
N MET A 1 -3.91 9.68 48.45
CA MET A 1 -4.08 10.72 47.40
C MET A 1 -4.15 10.02 46.06
N LEU A 2 -5.31 10.06 45.39
CA LEU A 2 -5.54 9.41 44.10
C LEU A 2 -5.00 10.34 43.00
N THR A 3 -3.95 9.94 42.29
CA THR A 3 -3.47 10.65 41.10
C THR A 3 -4.11 10.06 39.85
N PHE A 4 -4.75 10.93 39.09
CA PHE A 4 -5.30 10.69 37.77
C PHE A 4 -4.15 10.72 36.75
N ALA A 5 -4.00 9.67 35.94
CA ALA A 5 -3.07 9.66 34.81
C ALA A 5 -3.81 9.20 33.54
N ALA A 6 -3.80 10.10 32.57
CA ALA A 6 -4.52 10.09 31.30
C ALA A 6 -4.08 8.98 30.33
N PRO A 7 -4.90 8.62 29.32
CA PRO A 7 -4.50 7.72 28.25
C PRO A 7 -3.56 8.42 27.26
N SER A 8 -2.30 7.98 27.19
CA SER A 8 -1.38 8.40 26.14
C SER A 8 -1.66 7.62 24.85
N ALA A 9 -2.21 8.33 23.86
CA ALA A 9 -2.34 7.84 22.49
C ALA A 9 -0.96 7.58 21.85
N PRO A 10 -0.79 6.56 20.99
CA PRO A 10 0.36 6.46 20.12
C PRO A 10 0.10 7.25 18.83
N ALA A 11 0.69 8.44 18.72
CA ALA A 11 0.86 9.12 17.45
C ALA A 11 2.35 9.38 17.25
N THR A 12 3.10 8.33 16.89
CA THR A 12 4.41 8.51 16.24
C THR A 12 4.21 8.29 14.75
N GLN A 13 3.67 9.31 14.09
CA GLN A 13 3.85 9.47 12.66
C GLN A 13 5.31 9.87 12.45
N ALA A 14 6.18 8.88 12.29
CA ALA A 14 7.48 9.08 11.67
C ALA A 14 7.25 9.08 10.15
N GLU A 15 6.71 10.20 9.68
CA GLU A 15 6.64 10.55 8.27
C GLU A 15 8.09 10.73 7.78
N ALA A 16 8.61 9.73 7.08
CA ALA A 16 9.90 9.86 6.41
C ALA A 16 9.70 10.78 5.18
N PRO A 17 10.39 11.92 5.10
CA PRO A 17 10.35 12.75 3.89
C PRO A 17 11.09 12.00 2.78
N CYS A 18 10.38 11.63 1.72
CA CYS A 18 10.95 11.00 0.53
C CYS A 18 12.00 11.95 -0.11
N PRO A 19 13.29 11.59 -0.17
CA PRO A 19 14.27 12.33 -0.94
C PRO A 19 14.46 11.67 -2.32
N GLY A 20 14.33 12.47 -3.37
CA GLY A 20 15.22 12.31 -4.52
C GLY A 20 14.61 11.76 -5.81
N LEU A 21 14.19 12.70 -6.65
CA LEU A 21 14.23 12.58 -8.10
C LEU A 21 15.70 12.41 -8.58
N ALA A 22 16.12 11.25 -9.11
CA ALA A 22 17.27 11.16 -10.03
C ALA A 22 17.46 9.80 -10.75
N ALA A 23 17.66 9.91 -12.08
CA ALA A 23 18.55 9.13 -12.95
C ALA A 23 18.12 7.76 -13.52
N GLY A 24 17.62 7.79 -14.76
CA GLY A 24 18.41 7.32 -15.92
C GLY A 24 18.77 5.84 -16.03
N GLY A 25 17.77 4.99 -16.25
CA GLY A 25 17.90 3.65 -16.86
C GLY A 25 16.54 3.22 -17.40
N PRO A 26 16.43 2.45 -18.50
CA PRO A 26 15.13 1.97 -18.96
C PRO A 26 14.47 1.23 -17.78
N PRO A 27 13.26 1.64 -17.33
CA PRO A 27 12.71 1.09 -16.11
C PRO A 27 12.41 -0.37 -16.37
N ALA A 28 13.13 -1.25 -15.69
CA ALA A 28 12.80 -2.66 -15.60
C ALA A 28 11.48 -2.79 -14.81
N THR A 29 10.36 -2.42 -15.46
CA THR A 29 8.96 -2.55 -15.02
C THR A 29 8.81 -2.51 -13.50
N TYR A 30 9.30 -1.43 -12.88
CA TYR A 30 9.38 -1.34 -11.43
C TYR A 30 7.97 -1.22 -10.88
N TRP A 31 7.63 -2.13 -9.96
CA TRP A 31 6.36 -2.11 -9.26
C TRP A 31 6.12 -0.72 -8.66
N PRO A 32 4.92 -0.12 -8.77
CA PRO A 32 4.70 1.22 -8.25
C PRO A 32 4.66 1.20 -6.71
N CYS A 33 5.83 1.38 -6.07
CA CYS A 33 5.97 1.40 -4.61
C CYS A 33 5.08 2.44 -3.94
N GLU A 34 4.99 3.64 -4.52
CA GLU A 34 4.12 4.71 -4.00
C GLU A 34 2.64 4.31 -4.01
N LEU A 35 2.20 3.67 -5.09
CA LEU A 35 0.82 3.24 -5.26
C LEU A 35 0.49 2.07 -4.32
N LEU A 36 1.44 1.17 -4.11
CA LEU A 36 1.31 0.07 -3.16
C LEU A 36 1.36 0.56 -1.71
N ASN A 37 2.14 1.61 -1.41
CA ASN A 37 2.16 2.25 -0.11
C ASN A 37 0.82 2.92 0.20
N ALA A 38 0.28 3.72 -0.72
CA ALA A 38 -1.04 4.34 -0.59
C ALA A 38 -2.15 3.29 -0.39
N PHE A 39 -2.08 2.18 -1.13
CA PHE A 39 -2.99 1.05 -1.00
C PHE A 39 -2.92 0.41 0.40
N ALA A 40 -1.71 0.13 0.89
CA ALA A 40 -1.51 -0.47 2.21
C ALA A 40 -2.01 0.44 3.34
N LEU A 41 -1.80 1.76 3.23
CA LEU A 41 -2.29 2.74 4.19
C LEU A 41 -3.82 2.78 4.24
N LYS A 42 -4.50 2.78 3.08
CA LYS A 42 -5.97 2.76 3.06
C LYS A 42 -6.57 1.42 3.50
N MET A 43 -5.94 0.30 3.14
CA MET A 43 -6.33 -1.01 3.67
C MET A 43 -6.17 -1.04 5.19
N ALA A 44 -5.07 -0.52 5.73
CA ALA A 44 -4.84 -0.43 7.18
C ALA A 44 -5.87 0.48 7.86
N ALA A 45 -6.25 1.61 7.25
CA ALA A 45 -7.33 2.46 7.73
C ALA A 45 -8.70 1.73 7.73
N SER A 46 -8.89 0.77 6.82
CA SER A 46 -10.06 -0.11 6.76
C SER A 46 -9.93 -1.34 7.69
N GLY A 47 -8.89 -1.42 8.52
CA GLY A 47 -8.65 -2.51 9.46
C GLY A 47 -7.89 -3.72 8.89
N HIS A 48 -7.40 -3.65 7.66
CA HIS A 48 -6.69 -4.74 6.98
C HIS A 48 -5.22 -4.36 6.75
N CYS A 49 -4.29 -4.90 7.53
CA CYS A 49 -2.87 -4.67 7.29
C CYS A 49 -2.36 -5.50 6.11
N VAL A 50 -1.74 -4.84 5.13
CA VAL A 50 -1.17 -5.48 3.93
C VAL A 50 0.35 -5.62 4.08
N ASN A 51 0.89 -6.79 3.75
CA ASN A 51 2.33 -7.00 3.70
C ASN A 51 2.87 -6.70 2.29
N MET A 52 3.62 -5.60 2.14
CA MET A 52 4.16 -5.15 0.86
C MET A 52 5.13 -6.16 0.24
N SER A 53 5.98 -6.80 1.05
CA SER A 53 6.92 -7.82 0.57
C SER A 53 6.19 -9.03 0.00
N MET A 54 5.06 -9.43 0.60
CA MET A 54 4.21 -10.50 0.08
C MET A 54 3.47 -10.09 -1.19
N MET A 55 3.02 -8.83 -1.33
CA MET A 55 2.42 -8.37 -2.58
C MET A 55 3.41 -8.42 -3.76
N LEU A 56 4.70 -8.14 -3.50
CA LEU A 56 5.75 -8.16 -4.51
C LEU A 56 6.23 -9.58 -4.85
N GLY A 57 6.31 -10.46 -3.85
CA GLY A 57 6.84 -11.82 -4.02
C GLY A 57 5.80 -12.91 -4.25
N HIS A 58 4.53 -12.67 -3.94
CA HIS A 58 3.48 -13.70 -3.92
C HIS A 58 2.20 -13.23 -4.61
N ARG A 59 2.09 -13.55 -5.90
CA ARG A 59 0.95 -13.17 -6.77
C ARG A 59 -0.43 -13.57 -6.21
N PRO A 60 -0.64 -14.79 -5.64
CA PRO A 60 -1.95 -15.15 -5.09
C PRO A 60 -2.38 -14.24 -3.94
N TYR A 61 -1.43 -13.89 -3.07
CA TYR A 61 -1.68 -13.00 -1.94
C TYR A 61 -2.04 -11.59 -2.44
N ALA A 62 -1.32 -11.09 -3.44
CA ALA A 62 -1.63 -9.79 -4.03
C ALA A 62 -3.06 -9.74 -4.61
N LEU A 63 -3.46 -10.77 -5.36
CA LEU A 63 -4.82 -10.86 -5.93
C LEU A 63 -5.90 -10.91 -4.84
N GLU A 64 -5.65 -11.62 -3.74
CA GLU A 64 -6.57 -11.68 -2.61
C GLU A 64 -6.75 -10.31 -1.94
N GLN A 65 -5.64 -9.58 -1.71
CA GLN A 65 -5.69 -8.22 -1.17
C GLN A 65 -6.41 -7.25 -2.12
N LEU A 66 -6.23 -7.39 -3.43
CA LEU A 66 -6.96 -6.60 -4.42
C LEU A 66 -8.46 -6.92 -4.42
N ALA A 67 -8.84 -8.19 -4.24
CA ALA A 67 -10.24 -8.58 -4.11
C ALA A 67 -10.89 -8.01 -2.84
N LEU A 68 -10.18 -8.04 -1.70
CA LEU A 68 -10.62 -7.40 -0.45
C LEU A 68 -10.82 -5.90 -0.63
N ALA A 69 -9.87 -5.23 -1.27
CA ALA A 69 -9.95 -3.81 -1.54
C ALA A 69 -11.13 -3.42 -2.45
N ARG A 70 -11.48 -4.28 -3.42
CA ARG A 70 -12.66 -4.08 -4.28
C ARG A 70 -13.99 -4.30 -3.55
N GLY A 71 -13.97 -5.08 -2.47
CA GLY A 71 -15.14 -5.28 -1.60
C GLY A 71 -15.32 -4.18 -0.54
N ALA A 72 -14.31 -3.33 -0.33
CA ALA A 72 -14.42 -2.21 0.60
C ALA A 72 -15.34 -1.10 0.04
N ALA A 73 -16.03 -0.39 0.93
CA ALA A 73 -16.89 0.74 0.56
C ALA A 73 -16.09 2.03 0.19
N ASP A 74 -14.76 1.95 0.11
CA ASP A 74 -13.88 3.07 -0.19
C ASP A 74 -13.57 3.12 -1.69
N GLY A 75 -14.12 4.13 -2.37
CA GLY A 75 -13.98 4.28 -3.83
C GLY A 75 -12.54 4.54 -4.29
N GLU A 76 -11.71 5.15 -3.45
CA GLU A 76 -10.29 5.33 -3.77
C GLU A 76 -9.51 4.03 -3.60
N LEU A 77 -9.85 3.22 -2.60
CA LEU A 77 -9.27 1.89 -2.44
C LEU A 77 -9.57 1.00 -3.66
N HIS A 78 -10.80 1.06 -4.15
CA HIS A 78 -11.20 0.40 -5.39
C HIS A 78 -10.39 0.91 -6.60
N HIS A 79 -10.15 2.22 -6.68
CA HIS A 79 -9.35 2.83 -7.74
C HIS A 79 -7.87 2.41 -7.69
N LEU A 80 -7.25 2.39 -6.50
CA LEU A 80 -5.88 1.92 -6.29
C LEU A 80 -5.74 0.43 -6.63
N ALA A 81 -6.71 -0.39 -6.23
CA ALA A 81 -6.72 -1.81 -6.55
C ALA A 81 -6.78 -2.04 -8.07
N ALA A 82 -7.61 -1.30 -8.79
CA ALA A 82 -7.70 -1.38 -10.25
C ALA A 82 -6.37 -1.02 -10.94
N GLN A 83 -5.69 0.02 -10.46
CA GLN A 83 -4.37 0.40 -10.98
C GLN A 83 -3.32 -0.69 -10.72
N LEU A 84 -3.22 -1.23 -9.50
CA LEU A 84 -2.31 -2.35 -9.19
C LEU A 84 -2.59 -3.58 -10.06
N GLN A 85 -3.87 -3.89 -10.29
CA GLN A 85 -4.27 -5.01 -11.13
C GLN A 85 -3.79 -4.84 -12.57
N ALA A 86 -3.87 -3.64 -13.13
CA ALA A 86 -3.36 -3.35 -14.48
C ALA A 86 -1.85 -3.57 -14.59
N TYR A 87 -1.08 -3.30 -13.52
CA TYR A 87 0.35 -3.64 -13.47
C TYR A 87 0.60 -5.15 -13.37
N PHE A 88 -0.24 -5.90 -12.65
CA PHE A 88 -0.17 -7.38 -12.62
C PHE A 88 -0.55 -8.05 -13.95
N ASP A 89 -1.41 -7.39 -14.73
CA ASP A 89 -1.96 -7.90 -16.00
C ASP A 89 -1.11 -7.48 -17.20
N SER A 90 -0.44 -6.32 -17.12
CA SER A 90 0.43 -5.81 -18.18
C SER A 90 1.50 -6.86 -18.51
N PRO A 91 1.49 -7.44 -19.73
CA PRO A 91 2.53 -8.37 -20.13
C PRO A 91 3.85 -7.60 -20.16
N ARG A 92 4.82 -8.07 -19.36
CA ARG A 92 6.18 -7.52 -19.38
C ARG A 92 6.68 -7.57 -20.84
N PRO A 93 7.03 -6.44 -21.48
CA PRO A 93 7.72 -6.51 -22.75
C PRO A 93 9.06 -7.20 -22.48
N GLY A 94 9.25 -8.34 -23.14
CA GLY A 94 10.45 -9.18 -23.04
C GLY A 94 11.68 -8.51 -23.61
#